data_AF-X0WXH8-F1
#
_entry.id   AF-X0WXH8-F1
#
_cell.length_a   1.000
_cell.length_b   1.000
_cell.length_c   1.000
_cell.angle_alpha   90.00
_cell.angle_beta   90.00
_cell.angle_gamma   90.00
#
_symmetry.space_group_name_H-M   'P 1'
#
loop_
_entity.id
_entity.type
_entity.pdbx_description
1 polymer ?
#
loop_
_entity_poly.entity_id
_entity_poly.type
_entity_poly.pdbx_seq_one_letter_code
_entity_poly.pdbx_strand_id
1 'polypeptide(L)'
;MKLLLTFTFGKSLKHWHNKGIIFREINLYKELTKKRINISFLTYGDNEDLEYNNLLGDIEIFPISKLIKSNFFFLKLIKSLFLPFKQKKFFRKFDIIKTNQAYGSWIAYLVKILYNKKLIIRAGYQYLRVFKIRANRKGLKNFLKYLLTYSLLFINELIAYKLADGIIITSEH
;
A
#
# COMPACT_ATOMS: atom_id res chain seq x y z
N MET A 1 -12.32 -16.51 -4.79
CA MET A 1 -11.43 -15.40 -5.22
C MET A 1 -10.68 -14.88 -4.01
N LYS A 2 -9.36 -14.66 -4.12
CA LYS A 2 -8.50 -14.15 -3.05
C LYS A 2 -7.98 -12.75 -3.40
N LEU A 3 -8.29 -11.77 -2.55
CA LEU A 3 -7.85 -10.39 -2.72
C LEU A 3 -6.84 -10.02 -1.62
N LEU A 4 -5.69 -9.48 -2.04
CA LEU A 4 -4.71 -8.89 -1.14
C LEU A 4 -4.86 -7.37 -1.13
N LEU A 5 -5.10 -6.78 0.03
CA LEU A 5 -4.96 -5.34 0.22
C LEU A 5 -3.54 -5.03 0.70
N THR A 6 -2.78 -4.24 -0.07
CA THR A 6 -1.49 -3.70 0.39
C THR A 6 -1.69 -2.31 0.98
N PHE A 7 -1.27 -2.13 2.22
CA PHE A 7 -1.39 -0.85 2.92
C PHE A 7 -0.45 0.20 2.31
N THR A 8 -0.71 1.47 2.60
CA THR A 8 0.22 2.55 2.28
C THR A 8 1.55 2.32 2.98
N PHE A 9 2.67 2.59 2.32
CA PHE A 9 4.00 2.32 2.88
C PHE A 9 4.18 2.93 4.28
N GLY A 10 4.54 2.08 5.25
CA GLY A 10 4.75 2.47 6.64
C GLY A 10 3.46 2.61 7.48
N LYS A 11 2.29 2.22 6.95
CA LYS A 11 1.03 2.22 7.71
C LYS A 11 0.67 0.82 8.24
N SER A 12 0.31 0.77 9.51
CA SER A 12 -0.18 -0.41 10.23
C SER A 12 -1.67 -0.28 10.56
N LEU A 13 -2.30 -1.36 11.04
CA LEU A 13 -3.66 -1.28 11.59
C LEU A 13 -3.70 -0.42 12.85
N LYS A 14 -2.68 -0.50 13.72
CA LYS A 14 -2.52 0.42 14.85
C LYS A 14 -2.55 1.89 14.42
N HIS A 15 -1.93 2.22 13.28
CA HIS A 15 -2.00 3.58 12.73
C HIS A 15 -3.42 3.97 12.31
N TRP A 16 -4.17 3.06 11.67
CA TRP A 16 -5.56 3.33 11.30
C TRP A 16 -6.46 3.52 12.51
N HIS A 17 -6.27 2.70 13.55
CA HIS A 17 -6.97 2.82 14.82
C HIS A 17 -6.70 4.18 15.48
N ASN A 18 -5.43 4.53 15.64
CA ASN A 18 -5.02 5.81 16.27
C ASN A 18 -5.46 7.04 15.47
N LYS A 19 -5.74 6.88 14.17
CA LYS A 19 -6.29 7.94 13.32
C LYS A 19 -7.82 7.95 13.27
N GLY A 20 -8.51 7.04 13.95
CA GLY A 20 -9.97 6.94 13.94
C GLY A 20 -10.57 6.51 12.60
N ILE A 21 -9.76 5.97 11.68
CA ILE A 21 -10.21 5.60 10.32
C ILE A 21 -10.45 4.10 10.14
N ILE A 22 -10.09 3.28 11.14
CA ILE A 22 -10.10 1.82 11.02
C ILE A 22 -11.49 1.28 10.63
N PHE A 23 -12.56 1.69 11.32
CA PHE A 23 -13.92 1.23 11.03
C PHE A 23 -14.36 1.55 9.59
N ARG A 24 -14.07 2.77 9.12
CA ARG A 24 -14.40 3.20 7.76
C ARG A 24 -13.65 2.38 6.71
N GLU A 25 -12.35 2.15 6.92
CA GLU A 25 -11.51 1.46 5.95
C GLU A 25 -11.75 -0.06 5.90
N ILE A 26 -12.12 -0.69 7.03
CA ILE A 26 -12.42 -2.14 7.06
C ILE A 26 -13.81 -2.48 6.49
N ASN A 27 -14.77 -1.55 6.55
CA ASN A 27 -16.17 -1.82 6.22
C ASN A 27 -16.34 -2.39 4.80
N LEU A 28 -15.64 -1.80 3.83
CA LEU A 28 -15.64 -2.31 2.46
C LEU A 28 -15.23 -3.78 2.39
N TYR A 29 -14.18 -4.17 3.12
CA TYR A 29 -13.66 -5.53 3.06
C TYR A 29 -14.55 -6.51 3.81
N LYS A 30 -15.21 -6.09 4.89
CA LYS A 30 -16.24 -6.90 5.56
C LYS A 30 -17.44 -7.18 4.64
N GLU A 31 -17.86 -6.20 3.84
CA GLU A 31 -18.91 -6.45 2.85
C GLU A 31 -18.45 -7.40 1.73
N LEU A 32 -17.16 -7.37 1.37
CA LEU A 32 -16.60 -8.32 0.40
C LEU A 32 -16.46 -9.74 0.97
N THR A 33 -16.15 -9.91 2.26
CA THR A 33 -16.10 -11.25 2.88
C THR A 33 -17.47 -11.90 2.90
N LYS A 34 -18.54 -11.14 3.17
CA LYS A 34 -19.94 -11.62 3.06
C LYS A 34 -20.28 -12.15 1.66
N LYS A 35 -19.61 -11.63 0.62
CA LYS A 35 -19.72 -12.10 -0.78
C LYS A 35 -18.76 -13.25 -1.10
N ARG A 36 -18.25 -13.97 -0.09
CA ARG A 36 -17.32 -15.12 -0.20
C ARG A 36 -16.00 -14.78 -0.90
N ILE A 37 -15.54 -13.53 -0.76
CA ILE A 37 -14.21 -13.11 -1.21
C ILE A 37 -13.25 -13.22 -0.01
N ASN A 38 -12.21 -14.03 -0.13
CA ASN A 38 -11.18 -14.14 0.90
C ASN A 38 -10.29 -12.90 0.83
N ILE A 39 -10.25 -12.13 1.92
CA ILE A 39 -9.45 -10.92 2.00
C ILE A 39 -8.23 -11.17 2.90
N SER A 40 -7.06 -10.74 2.45
CA SER A 40 -5.89 -10.61 3.30
C SER A 40 -5.36 -9.18 3.27
N PHE A 41 -4.89 -8.69 4.41
CA PHE A 41 -4.25 -7.38 4.57
C PHE A 41 -2.75 -7.55 4.71
N LEU A 42 -1.97 -6.93 3.82
CA LEU A 42 -0.53 -6.78 3.96
C LEU A 42 -0.26 -5.42 4.62
N THR A 43 0.07 -5.44 5.91
CA THR A 43 0.25 -4.25 6.74
C THR A 43 1.73 -4.02 7.03
N TYR A 44 2.13 -2.76 7.25
CA TYR A 44 3.51 -2.43 7.66
C TYR A 44 3.71 -2.47 9.19
N GLY A 45 2.73 -2.99 9.94
CA GLY A 45 2.82 -3.21 11.37
C GLY A 45 3.61 -4.46 11.74
N ASP A 46 3.75 -4.69 13.04
CA ASP A 46 4.30 -5.90 13.64
C ASP A 46 3.17 -6.79 14.17
N ASN A 47 3.48 -7.65 15.14
CA ASN A 47 2.51 -8.57 15.72
C ASN A 47 1.39 -7.85 16.48
N GLU A 48 1.54 -6.59 16.89
CA GLU A 48 0.44 -5.83 17.52
C GLU A 48 -0.74 -5.64 16.56
N ASP A 49 -0.51 -5.65 15.23
CA ASP A 49 -1.61 -5.60 14.26
C ASP A 49 -2.53 -6.83 14.37
N LEU A 50 -2.07 -7.95 14.96
CA LEU A 50 -2.89 -9.15 15.18
C LEU A 50 -3.92 -8.97 16.31
N GLU A 51 -3.77 -7.97 17.18
CA GLU A 51 -4.76 -7.64 18.22
C GLU A 51 -6.11 -7.22 17.59
N TYR A 52 -6.10 -6.78 16.33
CA TYR A 52 -7.29 -6.39 15.58
C TYR A 52 -8.03 -7.56 14.91
N ASN A 53 -7.61 -8.82 15.11
CA ASN A 53 -8.27 -10.00 14.51
C ASN A 53 -9.78 -10.03 14.82
N ASN A 54 -10.18 -9.81 16.08
CA ASN A 54 -11.59 -9.81 16.48
C ASN A 54 -12.38 -8.70 15.75
N LEU A 55 -11.76 -7.53 15.55
CA LEU A 55 -12.37 -6.44 14.81
C LEU A 55 -12.51 -6.77 13.31
N LEU A 56 -11.55 -7.49 12.75
CA LEU A 56 -11.44 -7.79 11.32
C LEU A 56 -12.26 -9.01 10.88
N GLY A 57 -12.55 -9.95 11.79
CA GLY A 57 -13.29 -11.18 11.47
C GLY A 57 -12.49 -12.06 10.51
N ASP A 58 -13.11 -12.45 9.38
CA ASP A 58 -12.53 -13.36 8.39
C ASP A 58 -11.38 -12.76 7.55
N ILE A 59 -10.97 -11.52 7.82
CA ILE A 59 -9.88 -10.87 7.09
C ILE A 59 -8.54 -11.31 7.69
N GLU A 60 -7.73 -12.02 6.90
CA GLU A 60 -6.39 -12.44 7.31
C GLU A 60 -5.44 -11.23 7.42
N ILE A 61 -4.61 -11.16 8.46
CA ILE A 61 -3.62 -10.09 8.64
C ILE A 61 -2.22 -10.65 8.41
N PHE A 62 -1.45 -9.98 7.55
CA PHE A 62 -0.05 -10.29 7.26
C PHE A 62 0.85 -9.07 7.56
N PRO A 63 1.32 -8.93 8.80
CA PRO A 63 2.22 -7.85 9.18
C PRO A 63 3.64 -8.11 8.68
N ILE A 64 4.21 -7.16 7.93
CA ILE A 64 5.51 -7.34 7.27
C ILE A 64 6.68 -6.66 7.98
N SER A 65 6.48 -5.98 9.13
CA SER A 65 7.55 -5.20 9.75
C SER A 65 8.81 -6.04 10.04
N LYS A 66 8.66 -7.29 10.47
CA LYS A 66 9.76 -8.23 10.72
C LYS A 66 10.56 -8.53 9.44
N LEU A 67 9.86 -8.71 8.32
CA LEU A 67 10.47 -9.04 7.02
C LEU A 67 11.26 -7.88 6.42
N ILE A 68 10.88 -6.64 6.74
CA ILE A 68 11.53 -5.43 6.24
C ILE A 68 12.26 -4.62 7.33
N LYS A 69 12.51 -5.21 8.50
CA LYS A 69 13.08 -4.53 9.68
C LYS A 69 14.42 -3.86 9.34
N SER A 70 14.54 -2.58 9.64
CA SER A 70 15.79 -1.81 9.55
C SER A 70 15.65 -0.50 10.34
N ASN A 71 16.76 0.09 10.79
CA ASN A 71 16.76 1.42 11.40
C ASN A 71 16.69 2.53 10.34
N PHE A 72 17.11 2.26 9.11
CA PHE A 72 17.16 3.25 8.04
C PHE A 72 15.94 3.14 7.11
N PHE A 73 15.29 4.28 6.86
CA PHE A 73 14.13 4.36 5.96
C PHE A 73 14.43 3.80 4.57
N PHE A 74 15.58 4.16 4.00
CA PHE A 74 16.01 3.70 2.67
C PHE A 74 16.16 2.18 2.60
N LEU A 75 16.72 1.55 3.65
CA LEU A 75 16.85 0.09 3.71
C LEU A 75 15.49 -0.60 3.87
N LYS A 76 14.53 -0.01 4.61
CA LYS A 76 13.15 -0.53 4.66
C LYS A 76 12.50 -0.50 3.28
N LEU A 77 12.69 0.60 2.54
CA LEU A 77 12.19 0.75 1.17
C LEU A 77 12.79 -0.34 0.26
N ILE A 78 14.11 -0.50 0.25
CA ILE A 78 14.79 -1.57 -0.51
C ILE A 78 14.24 -2.94 -0.13
N LYS A 79 14.19 -3.28 1.17
CA LYS A 79 13.68 -4.58 1.62
C LYS A 79 12.25 -4.83 1.16
N SER A 80 11.40 -3.79 1.14
CA SER A 80 10.03 -3.90 0.66
C SER A 80 9.93 -4.12 -0.85
N LEU A 81 10.84 -3.57 -1.67
CA LEU A 81 10.93 -3.84 -3.11
C LEU A 81 11.28 -5.31 -3.40
N PHE A 82 12.12 -5.93 -2.56
CA PHE A 82 12.48 -7.34 -2.69
C PHE A 82 11.46 -8.31 -2.08
N LEU A 83 10.43 -7.81 -1.39
CA LEU A 83 9.47 -8.65 -0.69
C LEU A 83 8.68 -9.60 -1.62
N PRO A 84 8.17 -9.15 -2.79
CA PRO A 84 7.49 -10.02 -3.75
C PRO A 84 8.32 -11.25 -4.12
N PHE A 85 9.62 -11.04 -4.41
CA PHE A 85 10.54 -12.10 -4.78
C PHE A 85 10.78 -13.10 -3.65
N LYS A 86 11.00 -12.60 -2.42
CA LYS A 86 11.25 -13.44 -1.23
C LYS A 86 10.03 -14.23 -0.78
N GLN A 87 8.83 -13.68 -0.95
CA GLN A 87 7.57 -14.26 -0.49
C GLN A 87 6.71 -14.77 -1.66
N LYS A 88 7.35 -15.38 -2.67
CA LYS A 88 6.69 -15.88 -3.90
C LYS A 88 5.46 -16.74 -3.63
N LYS A 89 5.55 -17.71 -2.71
CA LYS A 89 4.44 -18.62 -2.37
C LYS A 89 3.25 -17.85 -1.81
N PHE A 90 3.50 -16.85 -0.95
CA PHE A 90 2.46 -15.99 -0.40
C PHE A 90 1.76 -15.19 -1.51
N PHE A 91 2.50 -14.48 -2.36
CA PHE A 91 1.88 -13.61 -3.37
C PHE A 91 1.18 -14.36 -4.50
N ARG A 92 1.67 -15.56 -4.88
CA ARG A 92 1.04 -16.35 -5.95
C ARG A 92 -0.37 -16.83 -5.60
N LYS A 93 -0.73 -16.91 -4.31
CA LYS A 93 -2.04 -17.39 -3.84
C LYS A 93 -3.19 -16.43 -4.15
N PHE A 94 -2.90 -15.16 -4.43
CA PHE A 94 -3.92 -14.13 -4.65
C PHE A 94 -4.29 -14.01 -6.13
N ASP A 95 -5.52 -13.61 -6.40
CA ASP A 95 -6.03 -13.35 -7.75
C ASP A 95 -5.95 -11.86 -8.09
N ILE A 96 -6.30 -11.02 -7.10
CA ILE A 96 -6.34 -9.56 -7.20
C ILE A 96 -5.47 -8.95 -6.11
N ILE A 97 -4.64 -7.98 -6.48
CA ILE A 97 -3.92 -7.13 -5.54
C ILE A 97 -4.51 -5.72 -5.62
N LYS A 98 -4.94 -5.20 -4.49
CA LYS A 98 -5.48 -3.87 -4.36
C LYS A 98 -4.59 -3.03 -3.46
N THR A 99 -4.38 -1.77 -3.78
CA THR A 99 -3.72 -0.83 -2.86
C THR A 99 -4.71 -0.06 -2.01
N ASN A 100 -4.28 0.32 -0.80
CA ASN A 100 -5.01 1.29 -0.01
C ASN A 100 -4.85 2.72 -0.56
N GLN A 101 -3.67 3.06 -1.05
CA GLN A 101 -3.33 4.33 -1.71
C GLN A 101 -2.29 4.08 -2.80
N ALA A 102 -2.07 5.04 -3.70
CA ALA A 102 -1.03 4.94 -4.73
C ALA A 102 0.40 4.92 -4.13
N TYR A 103 0.65 5.61 -3.02
CA TYR A 103 1.95 5.55 -2.36
C TYR A 103 2.16 4.21 -1.63
N GLY A 104 3.30 3.56 -1.89
CA GLY A 104 3.56 2.19 -1.44
C GLY A 104 3.08 1.10 -2.40
N SER A 105 2.58 1.47 -3.59
CA SER A 105 2.07 0.53 -4.59
C SER A 105 3.13 -0.39 -5.21
N TRP A 106 4.42 -0.18 -4.94
CA TRP A 106 5.49 -0.97 -5.54
C TRP A 106 5.42 -2.45 -5.24
N ILE A 107 5.00 -2.84 -4.03
CA ILE A 107 4.76 -4.26 -3.76
C ILE A 107 3.66 -4.78 -4.70
N ALA A 108 2.58 -4.03 -4.86
CA ALA A 108 1.43 -4.44 -5.66
C ALA A 108 1.73 -4.52 -7.16
N TYR A 109 2.37 -3.50 -7.74
CA TYR A 109 2.71 -3.53 -9.17
C TYR A 109 3.83 -4.54 -9.47
N LEU A 110 4.77 -4.78 -8.55
CA LEU A 110 5.78 -5.83 -8.73
C LEU A 110 5.12 -7.21 -8.69
N VAL A 111 4.16 -7.44 -7.79
CA VAL A 111 3.38 -8.69 -7.76
C VAL A 111 2.60 -8.88 -9.06
N LYS A 112 2.02 -7.80 -9.63
CA LYS A 112 1.39 -7.84 -10.95
C LYS A 112 2.38 -8.28 -12.03
N ILE A 113 3.54 -7.63 -12.13
CA ILE A 113 4.56 -7.95 -13.15
C ILE A 113 5.06 -9.39 -12.98
N LEU A 114 5.42 -9.78 -11.76
CA LEU A 114 6.08 -11.07 -11.48
C LEU A 114 5.14 -12.27 -11.58
N TYR A 115 3.86 -12.09 -11.24
CA TYR A 115 2.90 -13.19 -11.10
C TYR A 115 1.62 -13.01 -11.90
N ASN A 116 1.59 -12.05 -12.83
CA ASN A 116 0.48 -11.73 -13.73
C ASN A 116 -0.88 -11.59 -13.01
N LYS A 117 -0.88 -10.81 -11.92
CA LYS A 117 -2.07 -10.59 -11.07
C LYS A 117 -2.83 -9.34 -11.50
N LYS A 118 -4.14 -9.33 -11.27
CA LYS A 118 -4.95 -8.11 -11.46
C LYS A 118 -4.61 -7.07 -10.40
N LEU A 119 -4.42 -5.82 -10.81
CA LEU A 119 -4.00 -4.72 -9.96
C LEU A 119 -5.07 -3.63 -9.91
N ILE A 120 -5.55 -3.32 -8.71
CA ILE A 120 -6.44 -2.19 -8.46
C ILE A 120 -5.69 -1.14 -7.64
N ILE A 121 -5.56 0.08 -8.19
CA ILE A 121 -4.92 1.20 -7.49
C ILE A 121 -5.98 2.15 -6.94
N ARG A 122 -5.90 2.49 -5.65
CA ARG A 122 -6.71 3.59 -5.09
C ARG A 122 -5.93 4.90 -5.15
N ALA A 123 -6.43 5.85 -5.95
CA ALA A 123 -5.90 7.20 -6.11
C ALA A 123 -6.63 8.18 -5.16
N GLY A 124 -6.48 7.99 -3.86
CA GLY A 124 -7.09 8.87 -2.86
C GLY A 124 -6.24 10.10 -2.57
N TYR A 125 -5.11 9.90 -1.90
CA TYR A 125 -4.17 10.97 -1.59
C TYR A 125 -3.06 11.04 -2.66
N GLN A 126 -3.02 12.13 -3.42
CA GLN A 126 -2.02 12.37 -4.46
C GLN A 126 -0.72 12.91 -3.84
N TYR A 127 0.24 12.02 -3.57
CA TYR A 127 1.48 12.36 -2.88
C TYR A 127 2.33 13.33 -3.69
N LEU A 128 2.44 13.13 -5.00
CA LEU A 128 3.19 14.03 -5.88
C LEU A 128 2.62 15.46 -5.86
N ARG A 129 1.29 15.61 -5.98
CA ARG A 129 0.61 16.91 -5.95
C ARG A 129 0.89 17.65 -4.64
N VAL A 130 0.73 16.95 -3.50
CA VAL A 130 0.97 17.56 -2.19
C VAL A 130 2.44 17.90 -1.98
N PHE A 131 3.36 17.08 -2.50
CA PHE A 131 4.79 17.38 -2.47
C PHE A 131 5.12 18.68 -3.23
N LYS A 132 4.58 18.87 -4.45
CA LYS A 132 4.76 20.10 -5.24
C LYS A 132 4.26 21.34 -4.49
N ILE A 133 3.04 21.30 -3.95
CA ILE A 133 2.44 22.44 -3.23
C ILE A 133 3.29 22.81 -2.01
N ARG A 134 3.75 21.83 -1.22
CA ARG A 134 4.58 22.07 -0.04
C ARG A 134 5.95 22.62 -0.38
N ALA A 135 6.57 22.12 -1.46
CA ALA A 135 7.86 22.62 -1.93
C ALA A 135 7.77 24.09 -2.37
N ASN A 136 6.71 24.46 -3.10
CA ASN A 136 6.48 25.84 -3.51
C ASN A 136 6.31 26.79 -2.32
N ARG A 137 5.55 26.38 -1.29
CA ARG A 137 5.30 27.21 -0.09
C ARG A 137 6.53 27.43 0.79
N LYS A 138 7.46 26.47 0.88
CA LYS A 138 8.62 26.53 1.79
C LYS A 138 9.86 27.16 1.16
N GLY A 139 9.83 27.45 -0.15
CA GLY A 139 11.02 27.78 -0.93
C GLY A 139 11.91 26.56 -1.16
N LEU A 140 12.53 26.49 -2.34
CA LEU A 140 13.32 25.34 -2.76
C LEU A 140 14.74 25.38 -2.17
N LYS A 141 14.91 25.01 -0.89
CA LYS A 141 16.21 25.08 -0.20
C LYS A 141 17.28 24.12 -0.74
N ASN A 142 16.88 23.03 -1.40
CA ASN A 142 17.81 22.04 -1.98
C ASN A 142 17.20 21.42 -3.25
N PHE A 143 17.63 21.94 -4.41
CA PHE A 143 17.09 21.55 -5.72
C PHE A 143 17.33 20.07 -6.04
N LEU A 144 18.53 19.54 -5.74
CA LEU A 144 18.85 18.13 -5.99
C LEU A 144 17.95 17.18 -5.19
N LYS A 145 17.75 17.47 -3.90
CA LYS A 145 16.84 16.69 -3.05
C LYS A 145 15.40 16.77 -3.54
N TYR A 146 14.97 17.95 -3.98
CA TYR A 146 13.65 18.13 -4.57
C TYR A 146 13.49 17.29 -5.83
N LEU A 147 14.41 17.39 -6.79
CA LEU A 147 14.37 16.66 -8.05
C LEU A 147 14.36 15.15 -7.82
N LEU A 148 15.22 14.65 -6.92
CA LEU A 148 15.25 13.23 -6.58
C LEU A 148 13.91 12.75 -6.00
N THR A 149 13.37 13.47 -5.02
CA THR A 149 12.10 13.10 -4.38
C THR A 149 10.93 13.19 -5.36
N TYR A 150 10.90 14.24 -6.18
CA TYR A 150 9.93 14.45 -7.23
C TYR A 150 9.94 13.27 -8.21
N SER A 151 11.12 12.94 -8.76
CA SER A 151 11.29 11.86 -9.73
C SER A 151 10.86 10.51 -9.16
N LEU A 152 11.23 10.21 -7.91
CA LEU A 152 10.82 8.96 -7.26
C LEU A 152 9.30 8.86 -7.09
N LEU A 153 8.65 9.94 -6.63
CA LEU A 153 7.19 9.97 -6.49
C LEU A 153 6.48 9.88 -7.84
N PHE A 154 6.96 10.64 -8.83
CA PHE A 154 6.43 10.65 -10.18
C PHE A 154 6.52 9.29 -10.84
N ILE A 155 7.69 8.64 -10.81
CA ILE A 155 7.89 7.31 -11.38
C ILE A 155 7.01 6.29 -10.66
N ASN A 156 6.92 6.33 -9.33
CA ASN A 156 6.05 5.42 -8.60
C ASN A 156 4.58 5.56 -9.01
N GLU A 157 4.05 6.80 -9.04
CA GLU A 157 2.66 7.04 -9.46
C GLU A 157 2.43 6.67 -10.93
N LEU A 158 3.36 7.03 -11.83
CA LEU A 158 3.30 6.70 -13.26
C LEU A 158 3.23 5.18 -13.48
N ILE A 159 4.12 4.41 -12.86
CA ILE A 159 4.13 2.95 -12.96
C ILE A 159 2.85 2.37 -12.38
N ALA A 160 2.42 2.84 -11.20
CA ALA A 160 1.22 2.36 -10.54
C ALA A 160 -0.01 2.52 -11.44
N TYR A 161 -0.23 3.71 -12.00
CA TYR A 161 -1.39 3.97 -12.84
C TYR A 161 -1.29 3.30 -14.20
N LYS A 162 -0.11 3.27 -14.84
CA LYS A 162 0.07 2.60 -16.14
C LYS A 162 -0.15 1.09 -16.06
N LEU A 163 0.15 0.47 -14.92
CA LEU A 163 -0.02 -0.97 -14.71
C LEU A 163 -1.37 -1.34 -14.09
N ALA A 164 -2.18 -0.39 -13.63
CA ALA A 164 -3.46 -0.69 -13.01
C ALA A 164 -4.43 -1.32 -14.02
N ASP A 165 -5.11 -2.42 -13.65
CA ASP A 165 -6.29 -2.91 -14.38
C ASP A 165 -7.56 -2.14 -13.99
N GLY A 166 -7.55 -1.48 -12.83
CA GLY A 166 -8.61 -0.59 -12.38
C GLY A 166 -8.08 0.48 -11.43
N ILE A 167 -8.60 1.70 -11.57
CA ILE A 167 -8.23 2.84 -10.72
C ILE A 167 -9.49 3.31 -9.98
N ILE A 168 -9.40 3.38 -8.65
CA ILE A 168 -10.46 3.92 -7.80
C ILE A 168 -10.07 5.33 -7.38
N ILE A 169 -10.81 6.33 -7.85
CA ILE A 169 -10.70 7.72 -7.40
C ILE A 169 -11.70 7.99 -6.28
N THR A 170 -11.37 8.89 -5.35
CA THR A 170 -12.27 9.25 -4.24
C THR A 170 -13.01 10.57 -4.45
N SER A 171 -12.61 11.38 -5.43
CA SER A 171 -13.27 12.63 -5.80
C SER A 171 -12.99 12.96 -7.26
N GLU A 172 -13.99 13.49 -7.97
CA GLU A 172 -13.85 14.09 -9.30
C GLU A 172 -13.30 15.51 -9.12
N HIS A 173 -11.97 15.68 -9.16
CA HIS A 173 -11.31 16.99 -9.10
C HIS A 173 -10.17 17.08 -10.10
#